data_AF-A0A7Z2S5M0-F1
#
_entry.id   AF-A0A7Z2S5M0-F1
#
_cell.length_a   1.000
_cell.length_b   1.000
_cell.length_c   1.000
_cell.angle_alpha   90.00
_cell.angle_beta   90.00
_cell.angle_gamma   90.00
#
_symmetry.space_group_name_H-M   'P 1'
#
loop_
_entity.id
_entity.type
_entity.pdbx_description
1 polymer ?
#
loop_
_entity_poly.entity_id
_entity_poly.type
_entity_poly.pdbx_seq_one_letter_code
_entity_poly.pdbx_strand_id
1 'polypeptide(L)'
;MIFYRSPTGEGGSPMSTGRLRLLTGLALGLYPAGGIILAAAPGAPAEIAGLVMIATAILCALPIYQSSAQRIVAEEAVRLDERERQLRERILSRSYFILSALMLLGIAYAGAASDTGWWTPAGYGAWNMLFWGLFLTASLLPTALLAWSMTDEDADG
;
A
#
# COMPACT_ATOMS: atom_id res chain seq x y z
N MET A 1 -9.66 -33.82 -0.44
CA MET A 1 -9.81 -32.60 -1.25
C MET A 1 -8.67 -32.59 -2.26
N ILE A 2 -8.97 -32.50 -3.55
CA ILE A 2 -7.95 -32.44 -4.61
C ILE A 2 -7.62 -30.96 -4.81
N PHE A 3 -6.38 -30.57 -4.52
CA PHE A 3 -5.84 -29.25 -4.83
C PHE A 3 -5.64 -29.18 -6.34
N TYR A 4 -6.45 -28.38 -7.03
CA TYR A 4 -6.22 -28.04 -8.43
C TYR A 4 -5.14 -26.95 -8.47
N ARG A 5 -3.93 -27.32 -8.92
CA ARG A 5 -2.85 -26.39 -9.22
C ARG A 5 -3.06 -25.87 -10.64
N SER A 6 -3.15 -24.55 -10.82
CA SER A 6 -3.02 -23.97 -12.16
C SER A 6 -1.66 -24.38 -12.76
N PRO A 7 -1.63 -24.86 -14.01
CA PRO A 7 -0.38 -25.17 -14.71
C PRO A 7 0.44 -23.92 -15.05
N THR A 8 -0.11 -22.71 -14.85
CA THR A 8 0.46 -21.41 -15.25
C THR A 8 1.01 -20.61 -14.07
N GLY A 9 1.14 -21.21 -12.88
CA GLY A 9 1.51 -20.54 -11.63
C GLY A 9 2.93 -19.96 -11.53
N GLU A 10 3.74 -19.94 -12.59
CA GLU A 10 5.16 -19.53 -12.61
C GLU A 10 5.40 -18.00 -12.60
N GLY A 11 4.59 -17.23 -11.86
CA GLY A 11 4.70 -15.77 -11.82
C GLY A 11 4.88 -15.24 -10.40
N GLY A 12 5.95 -14.49 -10.16
CA GLY A 12 6.22 -13.80 -8.88
C GLY A 12 7.06 -14.63 -7.91
N SER A 13 7.90 -13.94 -7.14
CA SER A 13 8.75 -14.58 -6.12
C SER A 13 7.87 -15.06 -4.95
N PRO A 14 7.97 -16.34 -4.53
CA PRO A 14 7.24 -16.83 -3.36
C PRO A 14 7.70 -16.06 -2.13
N MET A 15 6.74 -15.52 -1.39
CA MET A 15 7.01 -14.72 -0.20
C MET A 15 6.06 -15.15 0.91
N SER A 16 6.62 -15.40 2.10
CA SER A 16 5.79 -15.75 3.25
C SER A 16 4.82 -14.63 3.61
N THR A 17 3.61 -15.00 4.01
CA THR A 17 2.55 -14.05 4.39
C THR A 17 3.01 -13.10 5.50
N GLY A 18 3.75 -13.60 6.49
CA GLY A 18 4.33 -12.77 7.55
C GLY A 18 5.26 -11.67 7.01
N ARG A 19 6.13 -12.01 6.04
CA ARG A 19 7.02 -11.02 5.41
C ARG A 19 6.24 -10.01 4.58
N LEU A 20 5.21 -10.45 3.85
CA LEU A 20 4.38 -9.57 3.04
C LEU A 20 3.58 -8.59 3.92
N ARG A 21 2.99 -9.05 5.03
CA ARG A 21 2.31 -8.20 6.03
C ARG A 21 3.27 -7.17 6.64
N LEU A 22 4.48 -7.60 7.00
CA LEU A 22 5.50 -6.71 7.55
C LEU A 22 5.90 -5.63 6.53
N LEU A 23 6.22 -6.02 5.29
CA LEU A 23 6.67 -5.09 4.25
C LEU A 23 5.58 -4.10 3.84
N THR A 24 4.34 -4.58 3.65
CA THR A 24 3.20 -3.72 3.34
C THR A 24 2.89 -2.76 4.49
N GLY A 25 2.93 -3.24 5.74
CA GLY A 25 2.76 -2.41 6.93
C GLY A 25 3.84 -1.36 7.09
N LEU A 26 5.11 -1.73 6.90
CA LEU A 26 6.24 -0.79 6.93
C LEU A 26 6.16 0.24 5.81
N ALA A 27 5.86 -0.17 4.57
CA ALA A 27 5.75 0.75 3.45
C ALA A 27 4.61 1.76 3.65
N LEU A 28 3.42 1.29 4.07
CA LEU A 28 2.25 2.15 4.29
C LEU A 28 2.37 2.99 5.57
N GLY A 29 3.13 2.56 6.57
CA GLY A 29 3.32 3.29 7.83
C GLY A 29 4.48 4.30 7.80
N LEU A 30 5.64 3.89 7.27
CA LEU A 30 6.84 4.73 7.27
C LEU A 30 6.73 5.93 6.34
N TYR A 31 6.03 5.81 5.21
CA TYR A 31 5.87 6.92 4.28
C TYR A 31 5.12 8.12 4.93
N PRO A 32 3.88 7.96 5.45
CA PRO A 32 3.19 9.08 6.10
C PRO A 32 3.91 9.54 7.37
N ALA A 33 4.52 8.63 8.14
CA ALA A 33 5.28 9.01 9.33
C ALA A 33 6.49 9.90 8.98
N GLY A 34 7.26 9.54 7.94
CA GLY A 34 8.36 10.38 7.44
C GLY A 34 7.86 11.73 6.95
N GLY A 35 6.72 11.76 6.26
CA GLY A 35 6.11 13.01 5.82
C GLY A 35 5.62 13.92 6.95
N ILE A 36 5.06 13.35 8.01
CA ILE A 36 4.67 14.10 9.22
C ILE A 36 5.90 14.69 9.90
N ILE A 37 7.00 13.95 10.00
CA ILE A 37 8.25 14.46 10.58
C ILE A 37 8.77 15.66 9.78
N LEU A 38 8.79 15.57 8.45
CA LEU A 38 9.21 16.68 7.58
C LEU A 38 8.31 17.91 7.71
N ALA A 39 7.02 17.72 8.01
CA ALA A 39 6.07 18.81 8.17
C ALA A 39 6.08 19.44 9.58
N ALA A 40 6.37 18.65 10.62
CA ALA A 40 6.18 19.04 12.01
C ALA A 40 7.48 19.44 12.74
N ALA A 41 8.64 18.94 12.31
CA ALA A 41 9.90 19.12 13.01
C ALA A 41 10.95 19.82 12.12
N PRO A 42 11.33 21.07 12.43
CA PRO A 42 12.37 21.77 11.68
C PRO A 42 13.77 21.27 12.08
N GLY A 43 14.71 21.30 11.13
CA GLY A 43 16.13 21.07 11.37
C GLY A 43 16.68 19.80 10.73
N ALA A 44 17.97 19.83 10.42
CA ALA A 44 18.65 18.77 9.67
C ALA A 44 18.44 17.34 10.20
N PRO A 45 18.46 17.07 11.53
CA PRO A 45 18.21 15.71 12.03
C PRO A 45 16.80 15.19 11.71
N ALA A 46 15.78 16.04 11.83
CA ALA A 46 14.40 15.68 11.53
C ALA A 46 14.20 15.48 10.02
N GLU A 47 14.82 16.34 9.21
CA GLU A 47 14.81 16.19 7.75
C GLU A 47 15.43 14.86 7.31
N ILE A 48 16.61 14.54 7.84
CA ILE A 48 17.29 13.27 7.54
C ILE A 48 16.43 12.09 8.00
N ALA A 49 15.87 12.13 9.21
CA ALA A 49 15.02 11.06 9.73
C ALA A 49 13.77 10.85 8.84
N GLY A 50 13.07 11.93 8.47
CA GLY A 50 11.89 11.87 7.61
C GLY A 50 12.22 11.29 6.23
N LEU A 51 13.31 11.74 5.61
CA LEU A 51 13.78 11.22 4.32
C LEU A 51 14.20 9.75 4.39
N VAL A 52 14.89 9.33 5.45
CA VAL A 52 15.26 7.93 5.67
C VAL A 52 14.03 7.04 5.82
N MET A 53 12.99 7.51 6.51
CA MET A 53 11.73 6.76 6.63
C MET A 53 11.01 6.62 5.28
N ILE A 54 10.95 7.69 4.50
CA ILE A 54 10.37 7.67 3.14
C ILE A 54 11.18 6.73 2.23
N ALA A 55 12.51 6.82 2.24
CA ALA A 55 13.38 5.94 1.47
C ALA A 55 13.18 4.48 1.88
N THR A 56 13.11 4.20 3.19
CA THR A 56 12.85 2.86 3.72
C THR A 56 11.49 2.34 3.26
N ALA A 57 10.45 3.18 3.28
CA ALA A 57 9.12 2.80 2.79
C ALA A 57 9.14 2.36 1.32
N ILE A 58 9.86 3.12 0.47
CA ILE A 58 10.05 2.80 -0.95
C ILE A 58 10.82 1.48 -1.11
N LEU A 59 11.91 1.29 -0.34
CA LEU A 59 12.70 0.06 -0.38
C LEU A 59 11.87 -1.16 0.07
N CYS A 60 10.98 -1.00 1.05
CA CYS A 60 10.04 -2.05 1.44
C CYS A 60 9.01 -2.37 0.35
N ALA A 61 8.63 -1.40 -0.48
CA ALA A 61 7.67 -1.58 -1.56
C ALA A 61 8.22 -2.39 -2.74
N LEU A 62 9.50 -2.24 -3.07
CA LEU A 62 10.15 -2.93 -4.19
C LEU A 62 9.94 -4.46 -4.21
N PRO A 63 10.23 -5.21 -3.13
CA PRO A 63 10.01 -6.66 -3.11
C PRO A 63 8.53 -7.05 -3.14
N ILE A 64 7.61 -6.15 -2.75
CA ILE A 64 6.16 -6.39 -2.83
C ILE A 64 5.72 -6.44 -4.29
N TYR A 65 6.21 -5.53 -5.13
CA TYR A 65 5.85 -5.50 -6.55
C TYR A 65 6.26 -6.77 -7.32
N GLN A 66 7.25 -7.50 -6.82
CA GLN A 66 7.72 -8.77 -7.40
C GLN A 66 7.06 -10.00 -6.79
N SER A 67 6.18 -9.83 -5.79
CA SER A 67 5.56 -10.94 -5.06
C SER A 67 4.41 -11.58 -5.83
N SER A 68 4.16 -12.86 -5.56
CA SER A 68 2.98 -13.59 -6.06
C SER A 68 1.65 -12.92 -5.65
N ALA A 69 1.61 -12.24 -4.50
CA ALA A 69 0.43 -11.49 -4.08
C ALA A 69 0.16 -10.27 -4.99
N GLN A 70 1.20 -9.56 -5.42
CA GLN A 70 1.04 -8.47 -6.39
C GLN A 70 0.54 -9.01 -7.74
N ARG A 71 0.98 -10.21 -8.14
CA ARG A 71 0.48 -10.88 -9.35
C ARG A 71 -1.03 -11.04 -9.32
N ILE A 72 -1.58 -11.56 -8.22
CA ILE A 72 -3.03 -11.76 -8.07
C ILE A 72 -3.79 -10.44 -8.22
N VAL A 73 -3.23 -9.33 -7.74
CA VAL A 73 -3.85 -8.01 -7.84
C VAL A 73 -3.75 -7.41 -9.24
N ALA A 74 -2.58 -7.52 -9.87
CA ALA A 74 -2.20 -6.74 -11.06
C ALA A 74 -2.33 -7.49 -12.39
N GLU A 75 -2.33 -8.83 -12.38
CA GLU A 75 -2.32 -9.61 -13.61
C GLU A 75 -3.69 -9.65 -14.32
N GLU A 76 -3.71 -10.06 -15.58
CA GLU A 76 -4.92 -10.22 -16.38
C GLU A 76 -5.81 -11.35 -15.83
N ALA A 77 -7.12 -11.12 -15.77
CA ALA A 77 -8.08 -12.06 -15.18
C ALA A 77 -8.10 -13.45 -15.84
N VAL A 78 -7.68 -13.56 -17.11
CA VAL A 78 -7.61 -14.83 -17.86
C VAL A 78 -6.49 -15.75 -17.36
N ARG A 79 -5.47 -15.18 -16.72
CA ARG A 79 -4.32 -15.92 -16.20
C ARG A 79 -4.47 -16.33 -14.73
N LEU A 80 -5.56 -15.89 -14.09
CA LEU A 80 -5.87 -16.18 -12.70
C LEU A 80 -6.81 -17.37 -12.60
N ASP A 81 -6.61 -18.20 -11.58
CA ASP A 81 -7.57 -19.23 -11.23
C ASP A 81 -8.89 -18.63 -10.75
N GLU A 82 -9.98 -19.40 -10.83
CA GLU A 82 -11.31 -18.94 -10.39
C GLU A 82 -11.29 -18.45 -8.94
N ARG A 83 -10.53 -19.14 -8.07
CA ARG A 83 -10.34 -18.74 -6.66
C ARG A 83 -9.58 -17.40 -6.56
N GLU A 84 -8.49 -17.25 -7.29
CA GLU A 84 -7.68 -16.02 -7.30
C GLU A 84 -8.48 -14.83 -7.83
N ARG A 85 -9.30 -15.04 -8.87
CA ARG A 85 -10.19 -14.02 -9.43
C ARG A 85 -11.23 -13.53 -8.41
N GLN A 86 -11.93 -14.45 -7.75
CA GLN A 86 -12.90 -14.08 -6.70
C GLN A 86 -12.26 -13.40 -5.49
N LEU A 87 -11.01 -13.75 -5.18
CA LEU A 87 -10.25 -13.10 -4.12
C LEU A 87 -9.88 -11.67 -4.54
N ARG A 88 -9.34 -11.51 -5.75
CA ARG A 88 -9.02 -10.20 -6.34
C ARG A 88 -10.22 -9.28 -6.36
N GLU A 89 -11.37 -9.72 -6.84
CA GLU A 89 -12.58 -8.88 -6.92
C GLU A 89 -13.01 -8.35 -5.55
N ARG A 90 -13.03 -9.22 -4.53
CA ARG A 90 -13.34 -8.82 -3.14
C ARG A 90 -12.33 -7.80 -2.60
N ILE A 91 -11.04 -8.03 -2.83
CA ILE A 91 -9.98 -7.15 -2.36
C ILE A 91 -9.97 -5.81 -3.09
N LEU A 92 -10.17 -5.78 -4.41
CA LEU A 92 -10.26 -4.54 -5.18
C LEU A 92 -11.48 -3.72 -4.78
N SER A 93 -12.64 -4.35 -4.60
CA SER A 93 -13.84 -3.66 -4.10
C SER A 93 -13.58 -3.02 -2.72
N ARG A 94 -12.99 -3.77 -1.79
CA ARG A 94 -12.63 -3.26 -0.46
C ARG A 94 -11.59 -2.14 -0.52
N SER A 95 -10.59 -2.27 -1.38
CA SER A 95 -9.54 -1.25 -1.59
C SER A 95 -10.15 0.03 -2.12
N TYR A 96 -11.06 -0.07 -3.10
CA TYR A 96 -11.80 1.06 -3.64
C TYR A 96 -12.59 1.77 -2.54
N PHE A 97 -13.38 1.05 -1.75
CA PHE A 97 -14.12 1.66 -0.64
C PHE A 97 -13.23 2.39 0.37
N ILE A 98 -12.08 1.81 0.73
CA ILE A 98 -11.12 2.45 1.65
C ILE A 98 -10.51 3.71 1.02
N LEU A 99 -10.07 3.65 -0.23
CA LEU A 99 -9.51 4.82 -0.92
C LEU A 99 -10.56 5.92 -1.08
N SER A 100 -11.80 5.58 -1.45
CA SER A 100 -12.91 6.53 -1.52
C SER A 100 -13.20 7.17 -0.17
N ALA A 101 -13.19 6.39 0.91
CA ALA A 101 -13.37 6.91 2.27
C ALA A 101 -12.22 7.86 2.67
N LEU A 102 -10.97 7.49 2.40
CA LEU A 102 -9.81 8.35 2.65
C LEU A 102 -9.85 9.64 1.84
N MET A 103 -10.26 9.57 0.57
CA MET A 103 -10.44 10.76 -0.27
C MET A 103 -11.54 11.67 0.28
N LEU A 104 -12.67 11.11 0.70
CA LEU A 104 -13.76 11.89 1.31
C LEU A 104 -13.30 12.56 2.62
N LEU A 105 -12.57 11.84 3.46
CA LEU A 105 -11.96 12.40 4.67
C LEU A 105 -10.95 13.50 4.36
N GLY A 106 -10.13 13.33 3.31
CA GLY A 106 -9.19 14.35 2.85
C GLY A 106 -9.88 15.63 2.36
N ILE A 107 -10.97 15.49 1.59
CA ILE A 107 -11.78 16.63 1.13
C ILE A 107 -12.46 17.32 2.31
N ALA A 108 -13.06 16.55 3.23
CA ALA A 108 -13.69 17.09 4.43
C ALA A 108 -12.67 17.83 5.31
N TYR A 109 -11.47 17.28 5.46
CA TYR A 109 -10.36 17.93 6.16
C TYR A 109 -9.95 19.23 5.48
N ALA A 110 -9.78 19.23 4.16
CA ALA A 110 -9.40 20.44 3.41
C ALA A 110 -10.45 21.55 3.55
N GLY A 111 -11.75 21.19 3.51
CA GLY A 111 -12.85 22.14 3.73
C GLY A 111 -12.90 22.67 5.16
N ALA A 112 -12.61 21.84 6.17
CA ALA A 112 -12.50 22.34 7.54
C ALA A 112 -11.26 23.21 7.75
N ALA A 113 -10.12 22.80 7.18
CA ALA A 113 -8.83 23.48 7.32
C ALA A 113 -8.83 24.87 6.68
N SER A 114 -9.60 25.09 5.62
CA SER A 114 -9.74 26.42 5.00
C SER A 114 -10.36 27.45 5.95
N ASP A 115 -11.22 27.01 6.88
CA ASP A 115 -11.95 27.90 7.78
C ASP A 115 -11.27 28.03 9.15
N THR A 116 -10.54 27.01 9.58
CA THR A 116 -9.94 26.94 10.93
C THR A 116 -8.46 27.29 10.98
N GLY A 117 -7.82 27.46 9.81
CA GLY A 117 -6.37 27.66 9.73
C GLY A 117 -5.56 26.43 10.15
N TRP A 118 -6.15 25.23 10.06
CA TRP A 118 -5.40 23.99 10.23
C TRP A 118 -4.31 23.85 9.15
N TRP A 119 -3.36 22.95 9.40
CA TRP A 119 -2.27 22.72 8.46
C TRP A 119 -2.80 22.34 7.07
N THR A 120 -2.29 23.02 6.05
CA THR A 120 -2.53 22.67 4.66
C THR A 120 -1.20 22.56 3.93
N PRO A 121 -1.06 21.64 2.96
CA PRO A 121 0.16 21.53 2.17
C PRO A 121 0.43 22.84 1.42
N ALA A 122 1.59 23.44 1.69
CA ALA A 122 2.05 24.65 1.03
C ALA A 122 3.32 24.37 0.22
N GLY A 123 3.35 24.85 -1.03
CA GLY A 123 4.48 24.68 -1.93
C GLY A 123 4.63 23.28 -2.53
N TYR A 124 5.56 23.14 -3.47
CA TYR A 124 5.74 21.92 -4.25
C TYR A 124 6.10 20.70 -3.38
N GLY A 125 6.95 20.87 -2.36
CA GLY A 125 7.42 19.76 -1.52
C GLY A 125 6.29 19.03 -0.79
N ALA A 126 5.39 19.78 -0.15
CA ALA A 126 4.26 19.20 0.59
C ALA A 126 3.26 18.50 -0.35
N TRP A 127 2.97 19.09 -1.51
CA TRP A 127 2.11 18.47 -2.51
C TRP A 127 2.74 17.22 -3.14
N ASN A 128 4.04 17.27 -3.46
CA ASN A 128 4.77 16.12 -3.98
C ASN A 128 4.76 14.95 -2.99
N MET A 129 4.94 15.24 -1.70
CA MET A 129 4.85 14.24 -0.62
C MET A 129 3.46 13.61 -0.54
N LEU A 130 2.39 14.40 -0.56
CA LEU A 130 1.03 13.86 -0.56
C LEU A 130 0.73 13.02 -1.80
N PHE A 131 1.15 13.48 -2.98
CA PHE A 131 0.97 12.76 -4.24
C PHE A 131 1.61 11.37 -4.18
N TRP A 132 2.89 11.29 -3.81
CA TRP A 132 3.60 10.01 -3.74
C TRP A 132 3.07 9.11 -2.63
N GLY A 133 2.62 9.68 -1.50
CA GLY A 133 1.97 8.92 -0.43
C GLY A 133 0.64 8.31 -0.88
N LEU A 134 -0.18 9.08 -1.59
CA LEU A 134 -1.44 8.59 -2.14
C LEU A 134 -1.19 7.54 -3.23
N PHE A 135 -0.21 7.77 -4.11
CA PHE A 135 0.19 6.82 -5.14
C PHE A 135 0.64 5.49 -4.53
N LEU A 136 1.55 5.54 -3.54
CA LEU A 136 2.06 4.36 -2.84
C LEU A 136 0.94 3.63 -2.10
N THR A 137 0.02 4.36 -1.48
CA THR A 137 -1.13 3.78 -0.80
C THR A 137 -2.05 3.09 -1.81
N ALA A 138 -2.40 3.76 -2.90
CA ALA A 138 -3.27 3.21 -3.93
C ALA A 138 -2.68 1.95 -4.58
N SER A 139 -1.36 1.90 -4.79
CA SER A 139 -0.70 0.77 -5.42
C SER A 139 -0.51 -0.44 -4.49
N LEU A 140 -0.24 -0.20 -3.19
CA LEU A 140 0.06 -1.27 -2.23
C LEU A 140 -1.16 -1.72 -1.42
N LEU A 141 -2.20 -0.90 -1.28
CA LEU A 141 -3.35 -1.22 -0.44
C LEU A 141 -4.03 -2.55 -0.80
N PRO A 142 -4.29 -2.87 -2.08
CA PRO A 142 -4.89 -4.17 -2.41
C PRO A 142 -4.00 -5.33 -1.98
N THR A 143 -2.69 -5.23 -2.21
CA THR A 143 -1.72 -6.27 -1.86
C THR A 143 -1.57 -6.40 -0.34
N ALA A 144 -1.65 -5.29 0.40
CA ALA A 144 -1.73 -5.30 1.85
C ALA A 144 -2.98 -6.04 2.32
N LEU A 145 -4.17 -5.64 1.87
CA LEU A 145 -5.42 -6.29 2.26
C LEU A 145 -5.43 -7.78 1.93
N LEU A 146 -4.86 -8.15 0.78
CA LEU A 146 -4.68 -9.54 0.39
C LEU A 146 -3.80 -10.29 1.41
N ALA A 147 -2.61 -9.76 1.72
CA ALA A 147 -1.68 -10.33 2.70
C ALA A 147 -2.30 -10.51 4.10
N TRP A 148 -3.13 -9.57 4.52
CA TRP A 148 -3.84 -9.62 5.80
C TRP A 148 -5.07 -10.53 5.78
N SER A 149 -5.55 -10.93 4.60
CA SER A 149 -6.68 -11.86 4.42
C SER A 149 -6.27 -13.31 4.17
N MET A 150 -5.04 -13.55 3.72
CA MET A 150 -4.48 -14.89 3.53
C MET A 150 -4.23 -15.57 4.88
N THR A 151 -4.60 -16.84 4.99
CA THR A 151 -4.22 -17.71 6.11
C THR A 151 -2.81 -18.27 5.87
N ASP A 152 -2.07 -18.67 6.92
CA ASP A 152 -0.71 -19.19 6.74
C ASP A 152 -0.69 -20.49 5.87
N GLU A 153 -1.77 -21.27 5.88
CA GLU A 153 -1.95 -22.44 4.99
C GLU A 153 -2.06 -22.08 3.49
N ASP A 154 -2.50 -20.86 3.16
CA ASP A 154 -2.61 -20.39 1.77
C ASP A 154 -1.26 -19.87 1.23
N ALA A 155 -0.24 -19.75 2.10
CA ALA A 155 1.07 -19.16 1.79
C ALA A 155 2.12 -20.20 1.36
N ASP A 156 1.95 -21.45 1.82
CA ASP A 156 2.93 -22.54 1.71
C ASP A 156 2.54 -23.61 0.67
N GLY A 157 1.42 -23.45 -0.05
CA GLY A 157 0.91 -24.39 -1.07
C GLY A 157 1.23 -24.02 -2.52
#